data_AF-X0Z2P6-F1
#
_entry.id   AF-X0Z2P6-F1
#
_cell.length_a   1.000
_cell.length_b   1.000
_cell.length_c   1.000
_cell.angle_alpha   90.00
_cell.angle_beta   90.00
_cell.angle_gamma   90.00
#
_symmetry.space_group_name_H-M   'P 1'
#
loop_
_entity.id
_entity.type
_entity.pdbx_description
1 polymer ?
#
loop_
_entity_poly.entity_id
_entity_poly.type
_entity_poly.pdbx_seq_one_letter_code
_entity_poly.pdbx_strand_id
1 'polypeptide(L)' 'HGITKVLAHARTPFQVMYIVETGAYGKALVLDGKWQSCTGDEFLYHEPLVHPAMLHHGCPCRVLV' A
#
# COMPACT_ATOMS: atom_id res chain seq x y z
N HIS A 1 12.92 -6.26 -11.00
CA HIS A 1 11.68 -6.95 -10.58
C HIS A 1 10.53 -6.47 -11.44
N GLY A 2 10.07 -7.31 -12.37
CA GLY A 2 9.05 -6.92 -13.35
C GLY A 2 7.63 -7.20 -12.87
N ILE A 3 6.68 -6.43 -13.42
CA ILE A 3 5.26 -6.78 -13.40
C ILE A 3 5.10 -8.06 -14.23
N THR A 4 4.54 -9.11 -13.63
CA THR A 4 4.24 -10.37 -14.33
C THR A 4 2.86 -10.35 -14.96
N LYS A 5 1.91 -9.65 -14.32
CA LYS A 5 0.53 -9.56 -14.80
C LYS A 5 -0.13 -8.27 -14.32
N VAL A 6 -1.00 -7.69 -15.15
CA VAL A 6 -1.94 -6.65 -14.73
C VAL A 6 -3.26 -7.33 -14.36
N LEU A 7 -3.69 -7.17 -13.11
CA LEU A 7 -4.91 -7.78 -12.57
C LEU A 7 -6.11 -6.86 -12.70
N ALA A 8 -5.91 -5.54 -12.53
CA ALA A 8 -6.94 -4.54 -12.74
C ALA A 8 -6.34 -3.22 -13.20
N HIS A 9 -7.11 -2.45 -13.97
CA HIS A 9 -6.77 -1.09 -14.39
C HIS A 9 -8.03 -0.24 -14.42
N ALA A 10 -7.96 0.97 -13.88
CA ALA A 10 -9.04 1.93 -13.92
C ALA A 10 -8.49 3.36 -13.95
N ARG A 11 -9.13 4.24 -14.73
CA ARG A 11 -8.93 5.69 -14.62
C ARG A 11 -10.11 6.29 -13.87
N THR A 12 -9.82 6.89 -12.73
CA THR A 12 -10.81 7.59 -11.90
C THR A 12 -10.76 9.10 -12.19
N PRO A 13 -11.71 9.89 -11.65
CA PRO A 13 -11.61 11.35 -11.71
C PRO A 13 -10.36 11.93 -11.03
N PHE A 14 -9.71 11.15 -10.15
CA PHE A 14 -8.60 11.63 -9.33
C PHE A 14 -7.24 11.11 -9.79
N GLN A 15 -7.18 9.88 -10.32
CA GLN A 15 -5.92 9.18 -10.61
C GLN A 15 -6.14 7.95 -11.51
N VAL A 16 -5.06 7.47 -12.11
CA VAL A 16 -4.98 6.18 -12.79
C VAL A 16 -4.53 5.11 -11.80
N MET A 17 -5.29 4.03 -11.69
CA MET A 17 -5.05 2.92 -10.77
C MET A 17 -4.73 1.64 -11.52
N TYR A 18 -3.71 0.92 -11.05
CA TYR A 18 -3.42 -0.46 -11.44
C TYR A 18 -3.31 -1.34 -10.21
N ILE A 19 -3.86 -2.55 -10.32
CA ILE A 19 -3.46 -3.68 -9.48
C ILE A 19 -2.61 -4.59 -10.35
N VAL A 20 -1.38 -4.85 -9.92
CA VAL A 20 -0.40 -5.67 -10.65
C VAL A 20 0.07 -6.83 -9.79
N GLU A 21 0.56 -7.88 -10.43
CA GLU A 21 1.28 -8.96 -9.79
C GLU A 21 2.76 -8.84 -10.13
N THR A 22 3.60 -9.07 -9.13
CA THR A 22 5.06 -8.99 -9.24
C THR A 22 5.66 -10.31 -8.76
N GLY A 23 6.76 -10.73 -9.39
CA GLY A 23 7.41 -11.98 -9.02
C GLY A 23 8.02 -11.98 -7.61
N ALA A 24 8.50 -10.83 -7.11
CA ALA A 24 9.23 -10.75 -5.85
C ALA A 24 8.40 -10.19 -4.67
N TYR A 25 7.38 -9.37 -4.95
CA TYR A 25 6.64 -8.62 -3.92
C TYR A 25 5.13 -8.97 -3.89
N GLY A 26 4.71 -9.95 -4.69
CA GLY A 26 3.32 -10.36 -4.81
C GLY A 26 2.46 -9.30 -5.50
N LYS A 27 1.22 -9.12 -5.02
CA LYS A 27 0.29 -8.13 -5.58
C LYS A 27 0.65 -6.73 -5.12
N ALA A 28 0.48 -5.75 -5.99
CA ALA A 28 0.78 -4.36 -5.69
C ALA A 28 -0.24 -3.39 -6.25
N LEU A 29 -0.42 -2.30 -5.52
CA LEU A 29 -1.19 -1.12 -5.93
C LEU A 29 -0.26 -0.08 -6.52
N VAL A 30 -0.58 0.39 -7.71
CA VAL A 30 0.12 1.48 -8.39
C VAL A 30 -0.88 2.58 -8.74
N LEU A 31 -0.59 3.81 -8.30
CA LEU A 31 -1.40 5.00 -8.56
C LEU A 31 -0.56 6.01 -9.34
N ASP A 32 -1.05 6.48 -10.48
CA ASP A 32 -0.36 7.40 -11.40
C ASP A 32 1.09 6.96 -11.73
N GLY A 33 1.26 5.64 -11.92
CA GLY A 33 2.56 5.04 -12.22
C GLY A 33 3.51 4.91 -11.01
N LYS A 34 3.07 5.27 -9.80
CA LYS A 34 3.85 5.19 -8.57
C LYS A 34 3.40 4.03 -7.69
N TRP A 35 4.34 3.22 -7.24
CA TRP A 35 4.10 2.15 -6.26
C TRP A 35 3.58 2.74 -4.96
N GLN A 36 2.47 2.18 -4.46
CA GLN A 36 1.88 2.60 -3.20
C GLN A 36 2.10 1.55 -2.11
N SER A 37 1.85 0.28 -2.44
CA SER A 37 1.98 -0.83 -1.49
C SER A 37 2.08 -2.15 -2.24
N CYS A 38 2.84 -3.09 -1.71
CA CYS A 38 2.85 -4.49 -2.14
C CYS A 38 2.69 -5.46 -0.98
N THR A 39 2.02 -6.58 -1.24
CA THR A 39 1.74 -7.60 -0.21
C THR A 39 2.98 -8.20 0.44
N GLY A 40 4.13 -8.15 -0.24
CA GLY A 40 5.38 -8.73 0.25
C GLY A 40 6.12 -7.88 1.29
N ASP A 41 5.84 -6.58 1.40
CA ASP A 41 6.61 -5.65 2.24
C ASP A 41 5.79 -4.52 2.87
N GLU A 42 4.48 -4.45 2.64
CA GLU A 42 3.64 -3.36 3.16
C GLU A 42 3.71 -3.20 4.68
N PHE A 43 3.96 -4.29 5.41
CA PHE A 43 4.13 -4.29 6.86
C PHE A 43 5.29 -3.37 7.31
N LEU A 44 6.34 -3.25 6.50
CA LEU A 44 7.47 -2.35 6.78
C LEU A 44 7.07 -0.86 6.71
N TYR A 45 5.94 -0.53 6.09
CA TYR A 45 5.41 0.82 6.06
C TYR A 45 4.27 1.01 7.06
N HIS A 46 3.27 0.12 7.07
CA HIS A 46 2.08 0.32 7.91
C HIS A 46 2.36 0.12 9.40
N GLU A 47 3.20 -0.85 9.78
CA GLU A 47 3.52 -1.06 11.20
C GLU A 47 4.28 0.15 11.79
N PRO A 48 5.36 0.68 11.16
CA PRO A 48 6.04 1.85 11.71
C PRO A 48 5.23 3.14 11.57
N LEU A 49 4.30 3.23 10.62
CA LEU A 49 3.39 4.38 10.52
C LEU A 49 2.41 4.42 11.70
N VAL A 50 1.98 3.25 12.20
CA VAL A 50 0.94 3.14 13.23
C VAL A 50 1.52 2.92 14.63
N HIS A 51 2.33 1.89 14.82
CA HIS A 51 2.69 1.38 16.14
C HIS A 51 3.45 2.39 17.02
N PRO A 52 4.44 3.16 16.53
CA PRO A 52 5.14 4.13 17.36
C PRO A 52 4.20 5.18 17.98
N ALA A 53 3.26 5.72 17.20
CA ALA A 53 2.30 6.70 17.68
C ALA A 53 1.32 6.09 18.69
N MET A 54 0.78 4.90 18.40
CA MET A 54 -0.19 4.24 19.28
C MET A 54 0.42 3.79 20.61
N LEU A 55 1.64 3.22 20.58
CA LEU A 55 2.36 2.80 21.76
C LEU A 55 2.74 4.00 22.64
N HIS A 56 3.16 5.12 22.04
CA HIS A 56 3.52 6.32 22.79
C HIS A 56 2.32 6.96 23.51
N HIS A 57 1.12 6.91 22.91
CA HIS A 57 -0.10 7.45 23.53
C HIS A 57 -0.58 6.62 24.74
N GLY A 58 -0.21 5.33 24.83
CA GLY A 58 -0.51 4.45 25.97
C GLY A 58 -1.93 3.88 26.01
N CYS A 59 -2.96 4.69 25.70
CA CYS A 59 -4.36 4.23 25.55
C CYS A 59 -5.13 5.05 24.50
N PRO A 60 -4.77 4.95 23.21
CA PRO A 60 -5.49 5.65 22.14
C PRO A 60 -6.87 5.04 21.91
N CYS A 61 -7.93 5.87 22.03
CA CYS A 61 -9.33 5.42 21.90
C CYS A 61 -10.08 6.06 20.72
N ARG A 62 -9.49 7.08 20.06
CA ARG A 62 -10.08 7.78 18.92
C ARG A 62 -8.96 8.25 18.00
N VAL A 63 -8.95 7.75 16.76
CA VAL A 63 -7.88 7.98 15.78
C VAL A 63 -8.53 8.36 14.44
N LEU A 64 -7.90 9.31 13.74
CA LEU A 64 -8.22 9.67 12.36
C LEU A 64 -7.11 9.11 11.45
N VAL A 65 -7.49 8.54 10.31
CA VAL A 65 -6.59 8.04 9.27
C VAL A 65 -6.83 8.84 8.00
#